data_AF-A0A6C0BJ38-F1
#
_entry.id   AF-A0A6C0BJ38-F1
#
_cell.length_a   1.000
_cell.length_b   1.000
_cell.length_c   1.000
_cell.angle_alpha   90.00
_cell.angle_beta   90.00
_cell.angle_gamma   90.00
#
_symmetry.space_group_name_H-M   'P 1'
#
loop_
_entity.id
_entity.type
_entity.pdbx_description
1 polymer ?
#
loop_
_entity_poly.entity_id
_entity_poly.type
_entity_poly.pdbx_seq_one_letter_code
_entity_poly.pdbx_strand_id
1 'polypeptide(L)'
;MEDAKACPWCQRWALKDAACNYIFACGLETKGKFNVGAGCGKPWCWQCGKKFCGQYYDPNTGQKVGNKDSHDAECCKKEPGFKQEDYCPGGHNSHCSPRFS
;
A
#
# COMPACT_ATOMS: atom_id res chain seq x y z
N MET A 1 -12.47 16.41 7.29
CA MET A 1 -11.57 16.61 6.13
C MET A 1 -10.18 16.20 6.57
N GLU A 2 -9.84 14.93 6.43
CA GLU A 2 -8.44 14.50 6.43
C GLU A 2 -8.15 14.04 5.01
N ASP A 3 -7.94 15.00 4.12
CA ASP A 3 -7.81 14.76 2.68
C ASP A 3 -6.41 14.27 2.31
N ALA A 4 -5.48 14.25 3.27
CA ALA A 4 -4.10 13.81 3.13
C ALA A 4 -3.65 12.94 4.32
N LYS A 5 -2.94 11.86 4.04
CA LYS A 5 -2.27 11.01 5.04
C LYS A 5 -0.88 10.62 4.56
N ALA A 6 0.06 10.46 5.49
CA ALA A 6 1.42 10.06 5.19
C ALA A 6 1.50 8.55 4.94
N CYS A 7 2.23 8.15 3.90
CA CYS A 7 2.48 6.74 3.60
C CYS A 7 3.34 6.11 4.72
N PRO A 8 2.92 4.98 5.32
CA PRO A 8 3.69 4.34 6.39
C PRO A 8 5.04 3.75 5.94
N TRP A 9 5.28 3.67 4.63
CA TRP A 9 6.52 3.16 4.06
C TRP A 9 7.59 4.24 3.86
N CYS A 10 7.20 5.40 3.33
CA CYS A 10 8.15 6.45 2.94
C CYS A 10 7.77 7.86 3.43
N GLN A 11 6.72 7.97 4.24
CA GLN A 11 6.23 9.21 4.85
C GLN A 11 5.77 10.30 3.87
N ARG A 12 5.70 10.01 2.56
CA ARG A 12 5.12 10.92 1.58
C ARG A 12 3.61 11.05 1.76
N TRP A 13 3.13 12.29 1.63
CA TRP A 13 1.70 12.58 1.62
C TRP A 13 1.03 11.96 0.40
N ALA A 14 -0.05 11.23 0.66
CA ALA A 14 -0.97 10.75 -0.35
C ALA A 14 -2.33 11.41 -0.12
N LEU A 15 -3.02 11.73 -1.21
CA LEU A 15 -4.38 12.25 -1.16
C LEU A 15 -5.37 11.09 -1.18
N LYS A 16 -6.50 11.27 -0.50
CA LYS A 16 -7.56 10.27 -0.47
C LYS A 16 -8.20 10.18 -1.84
N ASP A 17 -8.08 9.06 -2.52
CA ASP A 17 -8.99 8.74 -3.62
C ASP A 17 -10.36 8.40 -3.01
N ALA A 18 -11.43 9.02 -3.52
CA ALA A 18 -12.75 9.01 -2.89
C ALA A 18 -13.36 7.59 -2.77
N ALA A 19 -12.87 6.62 -3.53
CA ALA A 19 -13.52 5.33 -3.69
C ALA A 19 -12.98 4.21 -2.78
N CYS A 20 -11.76 4.29 -2.22
CA CYS A 20 -11.18 3.13 -1.54
C CYS A 20 -10.20 3.43 -0.40
N ASN A 21 -10.32 2.64 0.69
CA ASN A 21 -9.33 2.61 1.77
C ASN A 21 -8.08 1.78 1.40
N TYR A 22 -8.07 1.15 0.22
CA TYR A 22 -6.92 0.43 -0.32
C TYR A 22 -6.11 1.37 -1.22
N ILE A 23 -4.96 1.86 -0.74
CA ILE A 23 -4.04 2.61 -1.58
C ILE A 23 -3.18 1.61 -2.33
N PHE A 24 -3.49 1.42 -3.61
CA PHE A 24 -2.84 0.43 -4.48
C PHE A 24 -1.33 0.64 -4.57
N ALA A 25 -0.87 1.88 -4.78
CA ALA A 25 0.55 2.20 -4.75
C ALA A 25 0.76 3.66 -4.36
N CYS A 26 1.58 3.90 -3.34
CA CYS A 26 2.02 5.25 -3.00
C CYS A 26 2.80 5.87 -4.17
N GLY A 27 2.35 7.01 -4.70
CA GLY A 27 2.97 7.70 -5.86
C GLY A 27 2.32 7.39 -7.20
N LEU A 28 1.20 6.67 -7.21
CA LEU A 28 0.39 6.40 -8.39
C LEU A 28 -0.60 7.53 -8.63
N GLU A 29 -0.58 8.13 -9.82
CA GLU A 29 -1.56 9.14 -10.23
C GLU A 29 -2.90 8.48 -10.62
N THR A 30 -3.97 9.27 -10.65
CA THR A 30 -5.34 8.83 -11.02
C THR A 30 -5.45 8.20 -12.40
N LYS A 31 -4.50 8.44 -13.31
CA LYS A 31 -4.43 7.79 -14.63
C LYS A 31 -3.67 6.45 -14.63
N GLY A 32 -3.32 5.92 -13.45
CA GLY A 32 -2.58 4.66 -13.32
C GLY A 32 -1.10 4.76 -13.70
N LYS A 33 -0.55 5.98 -13.80
CA LYS A 33 0.86 6.22 -14.07
C LYS A 33 1.60 6.45 -12.76
N PHE A 34 2.65 5.67 -12.51
CA PHE A 34 3.55 5.89 -11.40
C PHE A 34 4.67 6.82 -11.85
N ASN A 35 4.88 7.91 -11.12
CA ASN A 35 6.00 8.82 -11.37
C ASN A 35 7.15 8.50 -10.41
N VAL A 36 8.33 8.25 -10.97
CA VAL A 36 9.56 8.06 -10.19
C VAL A 36 9.76 9.24 -9.27
N GLY A 37 10.01 8.96 -7.99
CA GLY A 37 10.14 10.03 -7.00
C GLY A 37 8.81 10.67 -6.56
N ALA A 38 7.64 10.16 -6.94
CA ALA A 38 6.35 10.58 -6.37
C ALA A 38 5.89 9.73 -5.17
N GLY A 39 6.45 8.53 -5.00
CA GLY A 39 6.16 7.66 -3.86
C GLY A 39 7.05 6.42 -3.85
N CYS A 40 6.75 5.46 -2.97
CA CYS A 40 7.54 4.23 -2.84
C CYS A 40 6.99 3.05 -3.65
N GLY A 41 5.84 3.20 -4.32
CA GLY A 41 5.24 2.12 -5.12
C GLY A 41 4.66 0.97 -4.30
N LYS A 42 4.64 1.08 -2.96
CA LYS A 42 4.07 0.08 -2.06
C LYS A 42 2.61 0.39 -1.67
N PRO A 43 1.80 -0.66 -1.46
CA PRO A 43 0.42 -0.52 -1.03
C PRO A 43 0.30 -0.27 0.48
N TRP A 44 -0.79 0.38 0.92
CA TRP A 44 -1.10 0.57 2.34
C TRP A 44 -2.59 0.91 2.57
N CYS A 45 -3.06 0.82 3.82
CA CYS A 45 -4.46 1.07 4.18
C CYS A 45 -4.69 2.52 4.63
N TRP A 46 -5.57 3.25 3.93
CA TRP A 46 -5.96 4.60 4.31
C TRP A 46 -6.65 4.66 5.67
N GLN A 47 -7.50 3.68 5.99
CA GLN A 47 -8.32 3.70 7.20
C GLN A 47 -7.46 3.62 8.46
N CYS A 48 -6.58 2.61 8.56
CA CYS A 48 -5.74 2.41 9.74
C CYS A 48 -4.31 2.95 9.60
N GLY A 49 -3.92 3.46 8.44
CA GLY A 49 -2.57 4.00 8.21
C GLY A 49 -1.45 2.95 8.16
N LYS A 50 -1.79 1.65 8.15
CA LYS A 50 -0.81 0.55 8.25
C LYS A 50 -0.43 -0.01 6.89
N LYS A 51 0.72 -0.68 6.87
CA LYS A 51 1.38 -1.26 5.69
C LYS A 51 0.57 -2.42 5.10
N PHE A 52 0.61 -2.56 3.78
CA PHE A 52 0.28 -3.79 3.06
C PHE A 52 1.57 -4.33 2.44
N CYS A 53 1.80 -5.64 2.51
CA CYS A 53 3.02 -6.23 1.94
C CYS A 53 3.01 -6.22 0.41
N GLY A 54 4.19 -6.45 -0.15
CA GLY A 54 4.41 -6.40 -1.58
C GLY A 54 4.87 -5.04 -2.09
N GLN A 55 5.01 -4.98 -3.41
CA GLN A 55 5.45 -3.80 -4.13
C GLN A 55 4.83 -3.90 -5.52
N TYR A 56 4.16 -2.85 -5.96
CA TYR A 56 3.56 -2.81 -7.29
C TYR A 56 4.46 -2.11 -8.29
N TYR A 57 5.19 -1.08 -7.85
CA TYR A 57 6.11 -0.32 -8.69
C TYR A 57 7.51 -0.25 -8.08
N ASP A 58 8.53 -0.36 -8.93
CA ASP A 58 9.90 -0.01 -8.55
C ASP A 58 10.01 1.51 -8.38
N PRO A 59 10.44 2.01 -7.20
CA PRO A 59 10.50 3.45 -6.97
C PRO A 59 11.61 4.15 -7.77
N ASN A 60 12.59 3.43 -8.29
CA ASN A 60 13.73 3.95 -9.05
C ASN A 60 13.47 3.95 -10.55
N THR A 61 12.82 2.89 -11.08
CA THR A 61 12.56 2.75 -12.52
C THR A 61 11.13 3.10 -12.91
N GLY A 62 10.20 3.09 -11.94
CA GLY A 62 8.77 3.26 -12.16
C GLY A 62 8.08 2.08 -12.84
N GLN A 63 8.79 0.98 -13.07
CA GLN A 63 8.24 -0.21 -13.70
C GLN A 63 7.37 -1.00 -12.72
N LYS A 64 6.34 -1.67 -13.24
CA LYS A 64 5.58 -2.62 -12.43
C LYS A 64 6.44 -3.84 -12.10
N VAL A 65 6.53 -4.20 -10.83
CA VAL A 65 7.41 -5.30 -10.35
C VAL A 65 6.68 -6.61 -10.09
N GLY A 66 5.38 -6.69 -10.35
CA GLY A 66 4.59 -7.92 -10.33
C GLY A 66 3.27 -7.78 -9.57
N ASN A 67 2.37 -8.74 -9.82
CA ASN A 67 1.05 -8.77 -9.19
C ASN A 67 1.11 -9.62 -7.92
N LYS A 68 0.99 -8.99 -6.74
CA LYS A 68 0.98 -9.69 -5.44
C LYS A 68 -0.41 -9.74 -4.81
N ASP A 69 -1.45 -9.84 -5.64
CA ASP A 69 -2.84 -9.90 -5.15
C ASP A 69 -3.15 -11.22 -4.42
N SER A 70 -2.33 -12.28 -4.62
CA SER A 70 -2.41 -13.51 -3.84
C SER A 70 -1.66 -13.35 -2.51
N HIS A 71 -2.42 -13.11 -1.44
CA HIS A 71 -1.89 -13.10 -0.07
C HIS A 71 -2.16 -14.44 0.63
N ASP A 72 -1.10 -15.15 0.99
CA ASP A 72 -1.14 -16.20 2.01
C ASP A 72 -0.89 -15.61 3.42
N ALA A 73 -1.11 -16.39 4.47
CA ALA A 73 -0.94 -15.96 5.87
C ALA A 73 0.52 -15.57 6.24
N GLU A 74 1.49 -15.89 5.38
CA GLU A 74 2.90 -15.61 5.59
C GLU A 74 3.44 -14.51 4.66
N CYS A 75 2.62 -14.03 3.72
CA CYS A 75 3.03 -13.09 2.68
C CYS A 75 3.57 -11.80 3.30
N CYS A 76 2.96 -11.32 4.38
CA CYS A 76 3.48 -10.15 5.11
C CYS A 76 4.78 -10.44 5.85
N LYS A 77 4.93 -11.66 6.41
CA LYS A 77 6.11 -12.08 7.19
C LYS A 77 7.38 -12.13 6.34
N LYS A 78 7.23 -12.30 5.02
CA LYS A 78 8.34 -12.33 4.04
C LYS A 78 8.91 -10.93 3.74
N GLU A 79 8.28 -9.85 4.18
CA GLU A 79 8.83 -8.50 3.97
C GLU A 79 10.05 -8.25 4.87
N PRO A 80 11.13 -7.64 4.35
CA PRO A 80 12.29 -7.26 5.15
C PRO A 80 11.88 -6.36 6.32
N GLY A 81 12.31 -6.71 7.54
CA GLY A 81 12.00 -5.94 8.74
C GLY A 81 10.55 -6.05 9.20
N PHE A 82 9.85 -7.14 8.87
CA PHE A 82 8.47 -7.37 9.29
C PHE A 82 8.26 -7.21 10.80
N LYS A 83 7.29 -6.36 11.16
CA LYS A 83 6.68 -6.27 12.49
C LYS A 83 5.18 -6.31 12.31
N GLN A 84 4.50 -7.30 12.87
CA GLN A 84 3.07 -7.51 12.65
C GLN A 84 2.22 -6.27 12.96
N GLU A 85 2.59 -5.50 13.99
CA GLU A 85 1.91 -4.28 14.41
C GLU A 85 1.89 -3.17 13.33
N ASP A 86 2.86 -3.16 12.42
CA ASP A 86 2.96 -2.18 11.33
C ASP A 86 2.02 -2.50 10.17
N TYR A 87 1.49 -3.72 10.10
CA TYR A 87 0.69 -4.20 8.97
C TYR A 87 -0.79 -4.14 9.27
N CYS A 88 -1.56 -3.81 8.24
CA CYS A 88 -3.00 -3.76 8.35
C CYS A 88 -3.58 -5.19 8.44
N PRO A 89 -4.42 -5.49 9.44
CA PRO A 89 -5.01 -6.82 9.60
C PRO A 89 -6.04 -7.17 8.52
N GLY A 90 -6.51 -6.17 7.76
CA GLY A 90 -7.59 -6.35 6.79
C GLY A 90 -8.96 -6.07 7.41
N GLY A 91 -10.03 -6.38 6.69
CA GLY A 91 -11.43 -6.25 7.16
C GLY A 91 -12.02 -4.84 7.09
N HIS A 92 -11.29 -3.84 6.57
CA HIS A 92 -11.76 -2.45 6.55
C HIS A 92 -12.75 -2.14 5.42
N ASN A 93 -12.72 -2.91 4.32
CA ASN A 93 -13.67 -2.87 3.22
C ASN A 93 -13.50 -4.12 2.32
N SER A 94 -14.32 -4.23 1.27
CA SER A 94 -14.29 -5.34 0.29
C SER A 94 -12.95 -5.50 -0.45
N HIS A 95 -12.14 -4.44 -0.57
CA HIS A 95 -10.83 -4.46 -1.23
C HIS A 95 -9.67 -4.60 -0.23
N CYS A 96 -9.97 -4.81 1.04
CA CYS A 96 -9.04 -4.99 2.13
C CYS A 96 -9.40 -6.28 2.86
N SER A 97 -9.24 -7.43 2.20
CA SER A 97 -9.52 -8.74 2.79
C SER A 97 -8.73 -8.96 4.09
N PRO A 98 -9.27 -9.70 5.07
CA PRO A 98 -8.51 -10.14 6.25
C PRO A 98 -7.18 -10.80 5.84
N ARG A 99 -6.09 -10.38 6.48
CA ARG A 99 -4.73 -10.87 6.19
C ARG A 99 -4.16 -11.75 7.29
N PHE A 100 -4.67 -11.60 8.51
CA PHE A 100 -4.33 -12.44 9.64
C PHE A 100 -5.66 -13.03 10.12
N SER A 101 -5.85 -14.33 9.92
CA SER A 101 -6.96 -15.11 10.52
C SER A 101 -6.47 -15.82 11.76
#